data_AF-A0A0B6ZCP6-F1
#
_entry.id   AF-A0A0B6ZCP6-F1
#
_cell.length_a   1.000
_cell.length_b   1.000
_cell.length_c   1.000
_cell.angle_alpha   90.00
_cell.angle_beta   90.00
_cell.angle_gamma   90.00
#
_symmetry.space_group_name_H-M   'P 1'
#
loop_
_entity.id
_entity.type
_entity.pdbx_description
1 polymer ?
#
loop_
_entity_poly.entity_id
_entity_poly.type
_entity_poly.pdbx_seq_one_letter_code
_entity_poly.pdbx_strand_id
1 'polypeptide(L)'
;EGERINDELTAKLAKKERECEVRVEEKEELMSTMNLMKSKLDKEVLSHAETKQQLQDLIFRMEETRSQLDTERWEKQKLQLLIQSGSLPDDVMFTTSVSTISSTYDAMSAAVTPAIPTTPANIPVPPPLPVSSISHLGIHLANTANFVNNPKPSQPMKSFNWTKISENQISGTIWSDINHSKMYSSLDLEEFQRLFSAYQK
;
A
#
# COMPACT_ATOMS: atom_id res chain seq x y z
N GLU A 1 4.36 -79.42 8.00
CA GLU A 1 4.90 -78.54 6.94
C GLU A 1 3.81 -77.84 6.13
N GLY A 2 2.86 -78.56 5.52
CA GLY A 2 1.77 -77.93 4.75
C GLY A 2 0.89 -76.96 5.55
N GLU A 3 0.57 -77.30 6.79
CA GLU A 3 -0.21 -76.43 7.70
C GLU A 3 0.53 -75.11 8.03
N ARG A 4 1.83 -75.19 8.34
CA ARG A 4 2.69 -74.02 8.58
C ARG A 4 2.74 -73.07 7.38
N ILE A 5 2.81 -73.61 6.16
CA ILE A 5 2.80 -72.83 4.92
C ILE A 5 1.43 -72.16 4.72
N ASN A 6 0.34 -72.87 5.02
CA ASN A 6 -1.02 -72.31 4.94
C ASN A 6 -1.23 -71.15 5.93
N ASP A 7 -0.73 -71.29 7.16
CA ASP A 7 -0.79 -70.23 8.17
C ASP A 7 0.04 -69.00 7.74
N GLU A 8 1.23 -69.23 7.18
CA GLU A 8 2.09 -68.15 6.66
C GLU A 8 1.43 -67.40 5.49
N LEU A 9 0.79 -68.12 4.56
CA LEU A 9 0.05 -67.52 3.45
C LEU A 9 -1.15 -66.71 3.94
N THR A 10 -1.90 -67.24 4.91
CA THR A 10 -3.03 -66.56 5.53
C THR A 10 -2.59 -65.27 6.22
N ALA A 11 -1.48 -65.30 6.96
CA ALA A 11 -0.91 -64.11 7.60
C ALA A 11 -0.45 -63.07 6.57
N LYS A 12 0.17 -63.49 5.46
CA LYS A 12 0.57 -62.59 4.36
C LYS A 12 -0.63 -61.94 3.68
N LEU A 13 -1.70 -62.70 3.46
CA LEU A 13 -2.94 -62.20 2.87
C LEU A 13 -3.59 -61.16 3.80
N ALA A 14 -3.75 -61.49 5.08
CA ALA A 14 -4.30 -60.56 6.08
C ALA A 14 -3.44 -59.29 6.25
N LYS A 15 -2.11 -59.41 6.10
CA LYS A 15 -1.21 -58.24 6.07
C LYS A 15 -1.47 -57.38 4.83
N LYS A 16 -1.61 -58.00 3.65
CA LYS A 16 -1.88 -57.30 2.39
C LYS A 16 -3.25 -56.63 2.36
N GLU A 17 -4.26 -57.24 2.97
CA GLU A 17 -5.59 -56.64 3.13
C GLU A 17 -5.51 -55.35 3.94
N ARG A 18 -4.86 -55.38 5.11
CA ARG A 18 -4.64 -54.19 5.94
C ARG A 18 -3.83 -53.10 5.23
N GLU A 19 -2.77 -53.48 4.51
CA GLU A 19 -2.00 -52.52 3.69
C GLU A 19 -2.87 -51.88 2.59
N CYS A 20 -3.85 -52.61 2.05
CA CYS A 20 -4.79 -52.08 1.07
C CYS A 20 -5.77 -51.10 1.72
N GLU A 21 -6.33 -51.44 2.88
CA GLU A 21 -7.24 -50.59 3.65
C GLU A 21 -6.59 -49.24 3.99
N VAL A 22 -5.36 -49.26 4.54
CA VAL A 22 -4.61 -48.04 4.85
C VAL A 22 -4.38 -47.19 3.59
N ARG A 23 -4.02 -47.81 2.46
CA ARG A 23 -3.83 -47.06 1.21
C ARG A 23 -5.13 -46.48 0.65
N VAL A 24 -6.29 -47.07 0.93
CA VAL A 24 -7.59 -46.51 0.56
C VAL A 24 -7.92 -45.31 1.44
N GLU A 25 -7.71 -45.43 2.76
CA GLU A 25 -7.92 -44.35 3.72
C GLU A 25 -7.05 -43.12 3.40
N GLU A 26 -5.74 -43.31 3.19
CA GLU A 26 -4.83 -42.23 2.79
C GLU A 26 -5.27 -41.51 1.50
N LYS A 27 -5.79 -42.27 0.53
CA LYS A 27 -6.31 -41.73 -0.73
C LYS A 27 -7.58 -40.90 -0.50
N GLU A 28 -8.48 -41.37 0.35
CA GLU A 28 -9.72 -40.67 0.70
C GLU A 28 -9.42 -39.36 1.46
N GLU A 29 -8.47 -39.38 2.39
CA GLU A 29 -7.99 -38.20 3.11
C GLU A 29 -7.37 -37.16 2.16
N LEU A 30 -6.53 -37.60 1.23
CA LEU A 30 -5.92 -36.72 0.23
C LEU A 30 -6.99 -36.13 -0.70
N MET A 31 -7.96 -36.94 -1.13
CA MET A 31 -9.08 -36.47 -1.95
C MET A 31 -9.93 -35.45 -1.21
N SER A 32 -10.20 -35.67 0.08
CA SER A 32 -10.91 -34.72 0.94
C SER A 32 -10.15 -33.39 1.04
N THR A 33 -8.83 -33.45 1.28
CA THR A 33 -7.96 -32.26 1.33
C THR A 33 -7.96 -31.49 0.00
N MET A 34 -7.86 -32.21 -1.11
CA MET A 34 -7.92 -31.63 -2.46
C MET A 34 -9.26 -30.94 -2.72
N ASN A 35 -10.38 -31.56 -2.35
CA ASN A 35 -11.72 -30.99 -2.50
C ASN A 35 -11.91 -29.73 -1.64
N LEU A 36 -11.33 -29.71 -0.43
CA LEU A 36 -11.35 -28.52 0.42
C LEU A 36 -10.54 -27.38 -0.21
N MET A 37 -9.34 -27.66 -0.71
CA MET A 37 -8.52 -26.65 -1.41
C MET A 37 -9.21 -26.13 -2.66
N LYS A 38 -9.83 -27.02 -3.46
CA LYS A 38 -10.63 -26.63 -4.62
C LYS A 38 -11.76 -25.68 -4.24
N SER A 39 -12.55 -26.03 -3.22
CA SER A 39 -13.64 -25.17 -2.73
C SER A 39 -13.15 -23.78 -2.28
N LYS A 40 -11.98 -23.72 -1.62
CA LYS A 40 -11.37 -22.44 -1.23
C LYS A 40 -10.92 -21.62 -2.44
N LEU A 41 -10.29 -22.27 -3.41
CA LEU A 41 -9.86 -21.62 -4.64
C LEU A 41 -11.05 -21.08 -5.45
N ASP A 42 -12.12 -21.87 -5.61
CA ASP A 42 -13.34 -21.45 -6.30
C ASP A 42 -13.97 -20.23 -5.61
N LYS A 43 -13.98 -20.21 -4.27
CA LYS A 43 -14.45 -19.05 -3.49
C LYS A 43 -13.58 -17.81 -3.71
N GLU A 44 -12.25 -17.97 -3.72
CA GLU A 44 -11.32 -16.87 -3.97
C GLU A 44 -11.49 -16.29 -5.39
N VAL A 45 -11.69 -17.16 -6.39
CA VAL A 45 -11.96 -16.75 -7.78
C VAL A 45 -13.22 -15.89 -7.87
N LEU A 46 -14.29 -16.28 -7.18
CA LEU A 46 -15.54 -15.50 -7.13
C LEU A 46 -15.34 -14.16 -6.42
N SER A 47 -14.67 -14.14 -5.27
CA SER A 47 -14.40 -12.90 -4.51
C SER A 47 -13.53 -11.92 -5.29
N HIS A 48 -12.51 -12.43 -6.00
CA HIS A 48 -11.68 -11.62 -6.88
C HIS A 48 -12.48 -11.05 -8.06
N ALA A 49 -13.37 -11.85 -8.67
CA ALA A 49 -14.25 -11.38 -9.74
C ALA A 49 -15.20 -10.26 -9.26
N GLU A 50 -15.76 -10.39 -8.06
CA GLU A 50 -16.61 -9.37 -7.43
C GLU A 50 -15.83 -8.06 -7.18
N THR A 51 -14.64 -8.16 -6.58
CA THR A 51 -13.78 -6.99 -6.33
C THR A 51 -13.41 -6.28 -7.64
N LYS A 52 -13.13 -7.05 -8.70
CA LYS A 52 -12.84 -6.49 -10.03
C LYS A 52 -14.05 -5.76 -10.60
N GLN A 53 -15.27 -6.27 -10.41
CA GLN A 53 -16.49 -5.59 -10.83
C GLN A 53 -16.70 -4.28 -10.06
N GLN A 54 -16.52 -4.29 -8.74
CA GLN A 54 -16.62 -3.09 -7.91
C GLN A 54 -15.62 -2.01 -8.34
N LEU A 55 -14.39 -2.40 -8.70
CA LEU A 55 -13.38 -1.49 -9.23
C LEU A 55 -13.84 -0.86 -10.56
N GLN A 56 -14.40 -1.67 -11.48
CA GLN A 56 -14.93 -1.17 -12.74
C GLN A 56 -16.08 -0.16 -12.52
N ASP A 57 -16.98 -0.44 -11.58
CA ASP A 57 -18.10 0.46 -11.27
C ASP A 57 -17.63 1.78 -10.63
N LEU A 58 -16.54 1.76 -9.86
CA LEU A 58 -15.92 2.97 -9.31
C LEU A 58 -15.21 3.80 -10.38
N ILE A 59 -14.50 3.14 -11.30
CA ILE A 59 -13.87 3.80 -12.45
C ILE A 59 -14.94 4.49 -13.30
N PHE A 60 -16.04 3.80 -13.60
CA PHE A 60 -17.15 4.36 -14.35
C PHE A 60 -17.73 5.62 -13.68
N ARG A 61 -18.00 5.56 -12.37
CA ARG A 61 -18.51 6.73 -11.61
C ARG A 61 -17.52 7.89 -11.57
N MET A 62 -16.22 7.59 -11.49
CA MET A 62 -15.18 8.60 -11.55
C MET A 62 -15.15 9.30 -12.90
N GLU A 63 -15.21 8.53 -13.99
CA GLU A 63 -15.26 9.05 -15.37
C GLU A 63 -16.52 9.88 -15.62
N GLU A 64 -17.67 9.43 -15.11
CA GLU A 64 -18.93 10.17 -15.16
C GLU A 64 -18.83 11.53 -14.45
N THR A 65 -18.32 11.54 -13.20
CA THR A 65 -18.13 12.77 -12.43
C THR A 65 -17.14 13.71 -13.12
N ARG A 66 -16.06 13.17 -13.70
CA ARG A 66 -15.10 13.95 -14.48
C ARG A 66 -15.75 14.58 -15.71
N SER A 67 -16.57 13.83 -16.45
CA SER A 67 -17.29 14.35 -17.62
C SER A 67 -18.27 15.47 -17.24
N GLN A 68 -18.95 15.35 -16.10
CA GLN A 68 -19.82 16.40 -15.57
C GLN A 68 -19.00 17.66 -15.25
N LEU A 69 -17.86 17.51 -14.56
CA LEU A 69 -16.96 18.61 -14.24
C LEU A 69 -16.44 19.32 -15.49
N ASP A 70 -16.07 18.57 -16.53
CA ASP A 70 -15.58 19.13 -17.80
C ASP A 70 -16.69 19.91 -18.53
N THR A 71 -17.94 19.42 -18.46
CA THR A 71 -19.12 20.12 -19.01
C THR A 71 -19.38 21.43 -18.27
N GLU A 72 -19.41 21.42 -16.94
CA GLU A 72 -19.57 22.61 -16.10
C GLU A 72 -18.46 23.64 -16.36
N ARG A 73 -17.20 23.18 -16.50
CA ARG A 73 -16.07 24.05 -16.85
C ARG A 73 -16.26 24.71 -18.20
N TRP A 74 -16.73 23.96 -19.19
CA TRP A 74 -17.02 24.49 -20.52
C TRP A 74 -18.16 25.51 -20.50
N GLU A 75 -19.25 25.23 -19.78
CA GLU A 75 -20.36 26.17 -19.62
C GLU A 75 -19.93 27.47 -18.93
N LYS A 76 -19.12 27.37 -17.87
CA LYS A 76 -18.54 28.53 -17.18
C LYS A 76 -17.67 29.38 -18.11
N GLN A 77 -16.83 28.77 -18.93
CA GLN A 77 -16.00 29.49 -19.91
C GLN A 77 -16.86 30.19 -20.97
N LYS A 78 -17.90 29.52 -21.47
CA LYS A 78 -18.85 30.10 -22.42
C LYS A 78 -19.58 31.31 -21.83
N LEU A 79 -20.05 31.22 -20.59
CA LEU A 79 -20.69 32.34 -19.87
C LEU A 79 -19.71 33.50 -19.64
N GLN A 80 -18.46 33.21 -19.27
CA GLN A 80 -17.42 34.23 -19.08
C GLN A 80 -17.12 35.01 -20.37
N LEU A 81 -17.04 34.33 -21.52
CA LEU A 81 -16.89 34.98 -22.83
C LEU A 81 -18.07 35.89 -23.15
N LEU A 82 -19.29 35.46 -22.83
CA LEU A 82 -20.50 36.25 -23.08
C LEU A 82 -20.49 37.55 -22.25
N ILE A 83 -20.11 37.46 -20.97
CA ILE A 83 -19.92 38.62 -20.08
C ILE A 83 -18.85 39.56 -20.63
N GLN A 84 -17.69 39.02 -21.05
CA GLN A 84 -16.58 39.83 -21.53
C GLN A 84 -16.85 40.50 -22.89
N SER A 85 -17.72 39.92 -23.71
CA SER A 85 -18.13 40.46 -25.01
C SER A 85 -19.15 41.62 -24.93
N GLY A 86 -19.59 41.99 -23.72
CA GLY A 86 -20.38 43.21 -23.49
C GLY A 86 -21.83 43.18 -24.00
N SER A 87 -22.39 41.99 -24.27
CA SER A 87 -23.76 41.84 -24.80
C SER A 87 -24.84 41.61 -23.73
N LEU A 88 -24.60 41.99 -22.47
CA LEU A 88 -25.58 41.85 -21.38
C LEU A 88 -26.10 43.22 -20.91
N PRO A 89 -27.40 43.35 -20.59
CA PRO A 89 -27.95 44.55 -19.98
C PRO A 89 -27.36 44.78 -18.58
N ASP A 90 -27.17 46.07 -18.24
CA ASP A 90 -26.42 46.58 -17.09
C ASP A 90 -26.87 46.01 -15.72
N ASP A 91 -28.13 45.57 -15.60
CA ASP A 91 -28.72 45.06 -14.36
C ASP A 91 -28.14 43.73 -13.85
N VAL A 92 -27.43 42.96 -14.69
CA VAL A 92 -26.90 41.62 -14.29
C VAL A 92 -25.49 41.71 -13.69
N MET A 93 -24.75 42.78 -13.96
CA MET A 93 -23.35 42.95 -13.52
C MET A 93 -23.23 43.28 -12.03
N PHE A 94 -24.28 43.82 -11.41
CA PHE A 94 -24.30 44.19 -9.99
C PHE A 94 -24.55 42.99 -9.06
N THR A 95 -25.23 41.94 -9.54
CA THR A 95 -25.62 40.79 -8.69
C THR A 95 -24.48 39.80 -8.48
N THR A 96 -23.57 39.68 -9.46
CA THR A 96 -22.43 38.77 -9.43
C THR A 96 -21.29 39.26 -8.54
N SER A 97 -21.14 40.59 -8.35
CA SER A 97 -20.14 41.15 -7.44
C SER A 97 -20.55 41.08 -5.95
N VAL A 98 -21.85 41.00 -5.65
CA VAL A 98 -22.41 41.01 -4.29
C VAL A 98 -22.36 39.64 -3.58
N SER A 99 -22.29 38.53 -4.32
CA SER A 99 -22.32 37.19 -3.71
C SER A 99 -21.02 36.77 -2.97
N THR A 100 -19.98 37.60 -2.99
CA THR A 100 -18.73 37.35 -2.24
C THR A 100 -18.79 37.84 -0.79
N ILE A 101 -19.88 38.48 -0.35
CA ILE A 101 -19.97 39.10 0.98
C ILE A 101 -21.20 38.58 1.74
N SER A 102 -21.17 37.32 2.16
CA SER A 102 -22.02 36.85 3.24
C SER A 102 -21.29 35.81 4.09
N SER A 103 -20.47 36.30 5.01
CA SER A 103 -20.19 35.66 6.29
C SER A 103 -19.92 36.76 7.31
N THR A 104 -21.00 37.23 7.93
CA THR A 104 -21.00 38.19 9.04
C THR A 104 -21.07 37.45 10.38
N TYR A 105 -19.99 37.49 11.14
CA TYR A 105 -19.89 37.65 12.60
C TYR A 105 -18.38 37.82 12.86
N ASP A 106 -17.83 38.68 13.71
CA ASP A 106 -18.36 39.48 14.81
C ASP A 106 -17.37 40.65 15.05
N ALA A 107 -17.82 41.67 15.76
CA ALA A 107 -17.16 42.93 16.04
C ALA A 107 -15.86 42.83 16.86
N MET A 108 -14.89 43.72 16.61
CA MET A 108 -14.48 44.79 17.54
C MET A 108 -13.18 45.53 17.15
N SER A 109 -13.22 46.85 17.39
CA SER A 109 -12.12 47.75 17.75
C SER A 109 -11.21 48.38 16.68
N ALA A 110 -11.60 49.63 16.38
CA ALA A 110 -10.83 50.85 16.67
C ALA A 110 -9.69 51.32 15.73
N ALA A 111 -10.03 52.39 15.01
CA ALA A 111 -9.36 53.71 15.02
C ALA A 111 -8.07 53.98 14.19
N VAL A 112 -8.26 54.86 13.18
CA VAL A 112 -7.50 56.10 12.88
C VAL A 112 -6.13 56.01 12.16
N THR A 113 -6.19 56.08 10.81
CA THR A 113 -5.44 56.96 9.84
C THR A 113 -3.88 57.08 9.88
N PRO A 114 -3.20 57.87 9.00
CA PRO A 114 -2.50 57.36 7.82
C PRO A 114 -1.01 57.81 7.71
N ALA A 115 -0.18 57.17 6.86
CA ALA A 115 0.91 57.81 6.10
C ALA A 115 1.72 56.79 5.27
N ILE A 116 1.99 57.13 4.01
CA ILE A 116 3.05 56.54 3.17
C ILE A 116 4.24 57.51 3.21
N PRO A 117 5.48 57.03 3.35
CA PRO A 117 6.51 57.42 2.37
C PRO A 117 7.59 56.35 2.04
N THR A 118 7.85 56.21 0.74
CA THR A 118 9.16 56.07 0.04
C THR A 118 10.16 54.93 0.37
N THR A 119 10.40 54.10 -0.68
CA THR A 119 11.58 53.32 -1.16
C THR A 119 12.99 53.55 -0.54
N PRO A 120 14.06 52.76 -0.86
CA PRO A 120 14.21 51.40 -1.44
C PRO A 120 15.21 50.50 -0.64
N ALA A 121 15.50 49.31 -1.17
CA ALA A 121 16.59 48.38 -0.81
C ALA A 121 16.37 47.45 0.41
N ASN A 122 15.92 46.22 0.13
CA ASN A 122 16.68 45.07 0.60
C ASN A 122 16.38 43.85 -0.29
N ILE A 123 17.41 43.40 -1.01
CA ILE A 123 17.40 42.15 -1.77
C ILE A 123 17.27 41.02 -0.74
N PRO A 124 16.33 40.05 -0.87
CA PRO A 124 16.37 38.87 -0.04
C PRO A 124 17.59 38.04 -0.44
N VAL A 125 18.53 37.87 0.48
CA VAL A 125 19.63 36.91 0.37
C VAL A 125 19.00 35.51 0.23
N PRO A 126 19.36 34.71 -0.80
CA PRO A 126 18.86 33.35 -0.93
C PRO A 126 19.37 32.49 0.26
N PRO A 127 18.56 31.53 0.74
CA PRO A 127 18.96 30.64 1.83
C PRO A 127 20.17 29.80 1.42
N PRO A 128 21.09 29.50 2.36
CA PRO A 128 22.28 28.70 2.05
C PRO A 128 21.88 27.28 1.63
N LEU A 129 22.46 26.81 0.53
CA LEU A 129 22.40 25.42 0.08
C LEU A 129 22.95 24.50 1.19
N PRO A 130 22.30 23.36 1.50
CA PRO A 130 22.82 22.42 2.47
C PRO A 130 24.16 21.87 1.96
N VAL A 131 25.19 22.13 2.75
CA VAL A 131 26.55 21.67 2.56
C VAL A 131 26.53 20.14 2.60
N SER A 132 27.12 19.49 1.59
CA SER A 132 27.39 18.06 1.59
C SER A 132 28.29 17.70 2.76
N SER A 133 27.70 17.26 3.86
CA SER A 133 28.43 16.64 4.96
C SER A 133 28.59 15.16 4.66
N ILE A 134 29.74 14.82 4.08
CA ILE A 134 30.30 13.47 4.17
C ILE A 134 30.67 13.28 5.64
N SER A 135 29.76 12.71 6.42
CA SER A 135 30.03 12.26 7.77
C SER A 135 30.41 10.78 7.72
N HIS A 136 31.72 10.57 7.66
CA HIS A 136 32.36 9.31 7.98
C HIS A 136 32.08 8.93 9.44
N LEU A 137 31.77 7.65 9.65
CA LEU A 137 31.86 6.87 10.90
C LEU A 137 31.22 7.46 12.16
N GLY A 138 30.21 6.75 12.68
CA GLY A 138 29.88 6.77 14.10
C GLY A 138 28.39 6.74 14.37
N ILE A 139 27.84 5.52 14.51
CA ILE A 139 26.77 5.14 15.45
C ILE A 139 25.75 6.27 15.73
N HIS A 140 24.82 6.48 14.81
CA HIS A 140 23.54 7.11 15.14
C HIS A 140 22.51 6.00 15.32
N LEU A 141 22.36 5.58 16.57
CA LEU A 141 21.21 4.84 17.07
C LEU A 141 20.01 5.80 17.06
N ALA A 142 19.43 6.02 15.89
CA ALA A 142 18.20 6.77 15.71
C ALA A 142 17.05 5.79 15.45
N ASN A 143 16.29 5.53 16.51
CA ASN A 143 14.95 4.94 16.57
C ASN A 143 14.53 4.03 15.41
N THR A 144 14.85 2.75 15.55
CA THR A 144 14.14 1.64 14.90
C THR A 144 12.84 1.34 15.65
N ALA A 145 11.83 2.20 15.53
CA ALA A 145 10.48 1.76 15.82
C ALA A 145 10.14 0.65 14.79
N ASN A 146 9.79 -0.55 15.27
CA ASN A 146 9.35 -1.75 14.52
C ASN A 146 10.37 -2.84 14.14
N PHE A 147 11.66 -2.77 14.53
CA PHE A 147 12.62 -3.87 14.26
C PHE A 147 13.21 -4.54 15.50
N VAL A 148 12.70 -4.22 16.69
CA VAL A 148 13.23 -4.71 17.99
C VAL A 148 13.15 -6.25 18.11
N ASN A 149 12.27 -6.90 17.34
CA ASN A 149 12.05 -8.35 17.37
C ASN A 149 12.60 -9.09 16.13
N ASN A 150 13.41 -8.45 15.30
CA ASN A 150 13.97 -9.11 14.13
C ASN A 150 15.05 -10.12 14.55
N PRO A 151 15.07 -11.33 13.95
CA PRO A 151 16.13 -12.29 14.19
C PRO A 151 17.48 -11.71 13.76
N LYS A 152 18.48 -11.79 14.64
CA LYS A 152 19.85 -11.37 14.35
C LYS A 152 20.65 -12.56 13.81
N PRO A 153 21.42 -12.38 12.73
CA PRO A 153 22.26 -13.46 12.22
C PRO A 153 23.39 -13.78 13.22
N SER A 154 23.77 -15.05 13.31
CA SER A 154 24.85 -15.49 14.22
C SER A 154 26.25 -15.27 13.63
N GLN A 155 26.35 -14.98 12.33
CA GLN A 155 27.59 -14.71 11.61
C GLN A 155 27.43 -13.48 10.69
N PRO A 156 28.52 -12.77 10.37
CA PRO A 156 28.54 -11.73 9.36
C PRO A 156 28.02 -12.25 8.01
N MET A 157 27.12 -11.49 7.40
CA MET A 157 26.52 -11.80 6.10
C MET A 157 26.91 -10.77 5.04
N LYS A 158 26.81 -11.14 3.77
CA LYS A 158 26.95 -10.22 2.64
C LYS A 158 25.93 -9.08 2.77
N SER A 159 26.37 -7.85 2.52
CA SER A 159 25.50 -6.69 2.55
C SER A 159 24.61 -6.64 1.31
N PHE A 160 23.39 -6.15 1.51
CA PHE A 160 22.51 -5.78 0.42
C PHE A 160 22.68 -4.29 0.10
N ASN A 161 22.90 -3.94 -1.16
CA ASN A 161 23.10 -2.55 -1.58
C ASN A 161 21.74 -1.92 -1.90
N TRP A 162 21.13 -1.29 -0.90
CA TRP A 162 19.82 -0.66 -0.98
C TRP A 162 19.80 0.68 -0.24
N THR A 163 18.90 1.56 -0.67
CA THR A 163 18.60 2.81 0.02
C THR A 163 17.32 2.65 0.81
N LYS A 164 17.38 2.90 2.11
CA LYS A 164 16.23 2.85 3.01
C LYS A 164 15.30 4.04 2.72
N ILE A 165 14.02 3.76 2.50
CA ILE A 165 12.97 4.79 2.39
C ILE A 165 12.72 5.38 3.79
N SER A 166 12.56 6.70 3.86
CA SER A 166 12.31 7.40 5.11
C SER A 166 10.92 7.06 5.66
N GLU A 167 10.77 7.03 6.99
CA GLU A 167 9.52 6.58 7.65
C GLU A 167 8.30 7.43 7.26
N ASN A 168 8.49 8.73 7.06
CA ASN A 168 7.46 9.65 6.57
C ASN A 168 6.99 9.39 5.13
N GLN A 169 7.70 8.55 4.37
CA GLN A 169 7.38 8.16 3.00
C GLN A 169 6.79 6.74 2.89
N ILE A 170 6.62 6.04 4.02
CA ILE A 170 6.09 4.66 4.05
C ILE A 170 4.56 4.65 3.98
N SER A 171 3.90 5.59 4.67
CA SER A 171 2.44 5.67 4.74
C SER A 171 1.79 5.84 3.36
N GLY A 172 0.81 5.00 3.05
CA GLY A 172 0.09 5.03 1.76
C GLY A 172 0.85 4.39 0.59
N THR A 173 1.96 3.70 0.86
CA THR A 173 2.70 2.91 -0.13
C THR A 173 2.52 1.42 0.12
N ILE A 174 2.93 0.57 -0.82
CA ILE A 174 2.94 -0.89 -0.63
C ILE A 174 3.73 -1.36 0.61
N TRP A 175 4.63 -0.51 1.14
CA TRP A 175 5.45 -0.82 2.30
C TRP A 175 4.66 -0.74 3.62
N SER A 176 3.49 -0.07 3.66
CA SER A 176 2.67 0.03 4.88
C SER A 176 2.05 -1.30 5.29
N ASP A 177 1.79 -2.18 4.33
CA ASP A 177 1.01 -3.39 4.53
C ASP A 177 1.91 -4.64 4.74
N ILE A 178 3.23 -4.45 4.69
CA ILE A 178 4.18 -5.56 4.81
C ILE A 178 4.40 -5.91 6.28
N ASN A 179 4.06 -7.15 6.64
CA ASN A 179 4.32 -7.70 7.96
C ASN A 179 5.66 -8.47 7.98
N HIS A 180 6.71 -7.83 8.50
CA HIS A 180 8.05 -8.41 8.58
C HIS A 180 8.11 -9.67 9.47
N SER A 181 7.36 -9.70 10.56
CA SER A 181 7.35 -10.85 11.50
C SER A 181 6.86 -12.11 10.82
N LYS A 182 5.78 -12.01 10.02
CA LYS A 182 5.26 -13.14 9.24
C LYS A 182 6.27 -13.65 8.20
N MET A 183 7.02 -12.74 7.58
CA MET A 183 8.05 -13.09 6.60
C MET A 183 9.16 -13.93 7.25
N TYR A 184 9.70 -13.50 8.40
CA TYR A 184 10.75 -14.24 9.11
C TYR A 184 10.31 -15.64 9.57
N SER A 185 9.03 -15.84 9.91
CA SER A 185 8.51 -17.17 10.28
C SER A 185 8.45 -18.16 9.12
N SER A 186 8.42 -17.68 7.87
CA SER A 186 8.33 -18.53 6.67
C SER A 186 9.68 -18.81 6.01
N LEU A 187 10.75 -18.15 6.45
CA LEU A 187 12.08 -18.27 5.89
C LEU A 187 12.93 -19.23 6.74
N ASP A 188 13.69 -20.10 6.07
CA ASP A 188 14.79 -20.82 6.71
C ASP A 188 15.98 -19.87 6.89
N LEU A 189 16.11 -19.32 8.09
CA LEU A 189 17.15 -18.36 8.43
C LEU A 189 18.54 -19.00 8.52
N GLU A 190 18.62 -20.29 8.84
CA GLU A 190 19.89 -21.01 8.93
C GLU A 190 20.46 -21.28 7.54
N GLU A 191 19.61 -21.73 6.60
CA GLU A 191 20.00 -21.88 5.20
C GLU A 191 20.35 -20.54 4.56
N PHE A 192 19.53 -19.50 4.77
CA PHE A 192 19.78 -18.17 4.22
C PHE A 192 21.13 -17.62 4.71
N GLN A 193 21.42 -17.75 6.00
CA GLN A 193 22.69 -17.32 6.58
C GLN A 193 23.88 -18.11 6.01
N ARG A 194 23.73 -19.42 5.80
CA ARG A 194 24.77 -20.26 5.20
C ARG A 194 25.08 -19.84 3.76
N LEU A 195 24.06 -19.55 2.96
CA LEU A 195 24.21 -19.18 1.54
C LEU A 195 24.83 -17.78 1.37
N PHE A 196 24.47 -16.83 2.23
CA PHE A 196 24.90 -15.43 2.13
C PHE A 196 25.94 -15.03 3.18
N SER A 197 26.66 -16.00 3.76
CA SER A 197 27.76 -15.71 4.69
C SER A 197 28.81 -14.79 4.05
N ALA A 198 29.35 -13.86 4.84
CA ALA A 198 30.48 -13.03 4.43
C ALA A 198 31.78 -13.85 4.34
N TYR A 199 31.86 -14.94 5.09
CA TYR A 199 33.00 -15.87 5.05
C TYR A 199 32.71 -16.95 3.99
N GLN A 200 33.55 -17.00 2.96
CA GLN A 200 33.55 -18.12 2.01
C GLN A 200 34.16 -19.35 2.69
N LYS A 201 33.56 -20.52 2.48
CA LYS A 201 34.23 -21.80 2.69
C LYS A 201 35.06 -22.14 1.47
#